data_AF-A0A9X0QIU4-F1
#
_entry.id   AF-A0A9X0QIU4-F1
#
_cell.length_a   1.000
_cell.length_b   1.000
_cell.length_c   1.000
_cell.angle_alpha   90.00
_cell.angle_beta   90.00
_cell.angle_gamma   90.00
#
_symmetry.space_group_name_H-M   'P 1'
#
loop_
_entity.id
_entity.type
_entity.pdbx_description
1 polymer ?
#
loop_
_entity_poly.entity_id
_entity_poly.type
_entity_poly.pdbx_seq_one_letter_code
_entity_poly.pdbx_strand_id
1 'polypeptide(L)'
;MSEVVETRRPDQLRLLFAENSRRKLQAFRTLSYLESHLAGLDMSWGPGGSLGYELASGIPAVRADSDLDFILFAPRKLEITEAQDLWRMISGAPGKVDALVETPFCGFSLQEFVTTSPGKILLRTSDGRVLGSKPWDLSKGEHS
;
A
#
# COMPACT_ATOMS: atom_id res chain seq x y z
N MET A 1 7.73 21.04 19.55
CA MET A 1 6.74 21.09 18.46
C MET A 1 7.48 20.67 17.20
N SER A 2 7.29 19.44 16.76
CA SER A 2 7.98 18.91 15.58
C SER A 2 7.24 19.40 14.35
N GLU A 3 7.82 20.39 13.68
CA GLU A 3 7.32 20.94 12.42
C GLU A 3 7.45 19.86 11.35
N VAL A 4 6.33 19.43 10.75
CA VAL A 4 6.37 18.48 9.62
C VAL A 4 6.84 19.28 8.41
N VAL A 5 8.14 19.21 8.14
CA VAL A 5 8.84 20.05 7.14
C VAL A 5 8.38 19.76 5.70
N GLU A 6 7.80 18.59 5.40
CA GLU A 6 7.27 18.31 4.06
C GLU A 6 6.33 17.09 4.07
N THR A 7 5.08 17.25 3.64
CA THR A 7 4.17 16.11 3.46
C THR A 7 4.39 15.48 2.08
N ARG A 8 5.28 14.50 1.99
CA ARG A 8 5.49 13.73 0.75
C ARG A 8 4.51 12.57 0.68
N ARG A 9 3.87 12.42 -0.47
CA ARG A 9 2.97 11.29 -0.73
C ARG A 9 3.78 10.02 -1.00
N PRO A 10 3.25 8.80 -0.73
CA PRO A 10 3.98 7.55 -0.95
C PRO A 10 4.58 7.44 -2.36
N ASP A 11 3.85 7.87 -3.39
CA ASP A 11 4.30 7.83 -4.79
C ASP A 11 5.50 8.74 -5.08
N GLN A 12 5.73 9.76 -4.26
CA GLN A 12 6.92 10.61 -4.34
C GLN A 12 8.11 9.99 -3.60
N LEU A 13 7.87 9.17 -2.58
CA LEU A 13 8.92 8.55 -1.78
C LEU A 13 9.68 7.48 -2.56
N ARG A 14 8.99 6.69 -3.40
CA ARG A 14 9.63 5.66 -4.23
C ARG A 14 10.75 6.22 -5.14
N LEU A 15 10.62 7.49 -5.54
CA LEU A 15 11.58 8.17 -6.41
C LEU A 15 12.86 8.61 -5.69
N LEU A 16 12.92 8.49 -4.36
CA LEU A 16 14.08 8.88 -3.56
C LEU A 16 15.14 7.77 -3.54
N PHE A 17 16.38 8.16 -3.76
CA PHE A 17 17.49 7.21 -3.77
C PHE A 17 17.97 6.89 -2.36
N ALA A 18 17.84 5.63 -1.95
CA ALA A 18 18.50 5.14 -0.74
C ALA A 18 20.01 4.92 -0.96
N GLU A 19 20.79 4.99 0.12
CA GLU A 19 22.21 4.63 0.11
C GLU A 19 22.41 3.17 -0.36
N ASN A 20 23.53 2.90 -1.04
CA ASN A 20 23.83 1.59 -1.62
C ASN A 20 23.85 0.44 -0.60
N SER A 21 24.21 0.72 0.66
CA SER A 21 24.18 -0.25 1.76
C SER A 21 22.75 -0.69 2.10
N ARG A 22 21.80 0.25 2.08
CA ARG A 22 20.39 0.05 2.41
C ARG A 22 19.64 -0.68 1.29
N ARG A 23 19.99 -0.42 0.02
CA ARG A 23 19.41 -1.10 -1.16
C ARG A 23 19.54 -2.63 -1.14
N LYS A 24 20.45 -3.18 -0.33
CA LYS A 24 20.62 -4.64 -0.16
C LYS A 24 19.54 -5.26 0.72
N LEU A 25 18.85 -4.47 1.55
CA LEU A 25 17.80 -4.95 2.43
C LEU A 25 16.59 -5.41 1.62
N GLN A 26 15.89 -6.42 2.13
CA GLN A 26 14.81 -7.08 1.41
C GLN A 26 13.70 -6.10 1.01
N ALA A 27 13.25 -5.23 1.92
CA ALA A 27 12.21 -4.23 1.62
C ALA A 27 12.57 -3.31 0.44
N PHE A 28 13.83 -2.85 0.33
CA PHE A 28 14.27 -2.04 -0.81
C PHE A 28 14.33 -2.84 -2.12
N ARG A 29 14.77 -4.11 -2.07
CA ARG A 29 14.75 -5.00 -3.23
C ARG A 29 13.32 -5.29 -3.69
N THR A 30 12.40 -5.46 -2.75
CA THR A 30 10.96 -5.61 -3.00
C THR A 30 10.39 -4.36 -3.64
N LEU A 31 10.74 -3.15 -3.15
CA LEU A 31 10.32 -1.91 -3.79
C LEU A 31 10.79 -1.83 -5.25
N SER A 32 12.08 -2.06 -5.52
CA SER A 32 12.62 -2.03 -6.90
C SER A 32 11.98 -3.07 -7.82
N TYR A 33 11.64 -4.26 -7.29
CA TYR A 33 10.86 -5.26 -8.02
C TYR A 33 9.49 -4.69 -8.42
N LEU A 34 8.75 -4.11 -7.47
CA LEU A 34 7.42 -3.56 -7.73
C LEU A 34 7.47 -2.37 -8.69
N GLU A 35 8.46 -1.47 -8.58
CA GLU A 35 8.65 -0.36 -9.52
C GLU A 35 8.78 -0.83 -10.97
N SER A 36 9.52 -1.92 -11.18
CA SER A 36 9.74 -2.48 -12.52
C SER A 36 8.48 -3.14 -13.08
N HIS A 37 7.72 -3.86 -12.24
CA HIS A 37 6.56 -4.64 -12.69
C HIS A 37 5.28 -3.80 -12.76
N LEU A 38 5.17 -2.72 -11.98
CA LEU A 38 4.02 -1.81 -11.93
C LEU A 38 4.21 -0.53 -12.77
N ALA A 39 5.22 -0.48 -13.64
CA ALA A 39 5.52 0.71 -14.45
C ALA A 39 4.34 1.17 -15.34
N GLY A 40 3.43 0.26 -15.72
CA GLY A 40 2.23 0.56 -16.51
C GLY A 40 0.95 0.75 -15.71
N LEU A 41 1.01 0.75 -14.37
CA LEU A 41 -0.18 0.91 -13.53
C LEU A 41 -0.68 2.35 -13.58
N ASP A 42 -1.93 2.55 -14.02
CA ASP A 42 -2.60 3.86 -14.12
C ASP A 42 -3.16 4.36 -12.76
N MET A 43 -2.51 3.99 -11.67
CA MET A 43 -2.88 4.38 -10.31
C MET A 43 -1.63 4.78 -9.52
N SER A 44 -1.78 5.83 -8.72
CA SER A 44 -0.72 6.27 -7.80
C SER A 44 -0.51 5.23 -6.71
N TRP A 45 0.76 4.92 -6.41
CA TRP A 45 1.12 4.01 -5.34
C TRP A 45 2.52 4.33 -4.81
N GLY A 46 2.81 3.92 -3.58
CA GLY A 46 4.17 3.98 -3.06
C GLY A 46 4.36 3.28 -1.71
N PRO A 47 5.59 3.30 -1.19
CA PRO A 47 5.91 2.64 0.07
C PRO A 47 5.38 3.42 1.29
N GLY A 48 4.91 2.67 2.28
CA GLY A 48 4.57 3.14 3.62
C GLY A 48 5.54 2.64 4.69
N GLY A 49 5.11 2.75 5.95
CA GLY A 49 5.78 2.17 7.11
C GLY A 49 7.26 2.55 7.25
N SER A 50 8.08 1.58 7.67
CA SER A 50 9.50 1.81 7.96
C SER A 50 10.30 2.27 6.74
N LEU A 51 10.01 1.71 5.56
CA LEU A 51 10.71 2.07 4.32
C LEU A 51 10.29 3.46 3.82
N GLY A 52 9.00 3.79 3.87
CA GLY A 52 8.51 5.14 3.58
C GLY A 52 9.08 6.18 4.55
N TYR A 53 9.12 5.87 5.85
CA TYR A 53 9.73 6.74 6.86
C TYR A 53 11.22 6.98 6.60
N GLU A 54 11.98 5.92 6.32
CA GLU A 54 13.42 6.03 6.03
C GLU A 54 13.68 6.85 4.77
N LEU A 55 12.89 6.65 3.71
CA LEU A 55 12.99 7.45 2.48
C LEU A 55 12.65 8.93 2.72
N ALA A 56 11.64 9.22 3.55
CA ALA A 56 11.22 10.58 3.85
C ALA A 56 12.20 11.34 4.76
N SER A 57 12.73 10.65 5.78
CA SER A 57 13.54 11.26 6.83
C SER A 57 15.05 11.10 6.66
N GLY A 58 15.49 10.15 5.85
CA GLY A 58 16.88 9.69 5.77
C GLY A 58 17.36 8.90 7.00
N ILE A 59 16.49 8.68 8.00
CA ILE A 59 16.85 7.96 9.23
C ILE A 59 16.67 6.45 9.00
N PRO A 60 17.71 5.63 9.22
CA PRO A 60 17.59 4.18 9.07
C PRO A 60 16.52 3.58 9.99
N ALA A 61 15.48 2.99 9.40
CA ALA A 61 14.37 2.34 10.10
C ALA A 61 14.08 0.93 9.56
N VAL A 62 14.45 0.65 8.30
CA VAL A 62 14.30 -0.67 7.68
C VAL A 62 15.25 -1.67 8.32
N ARG A 63 14.71 -2.82 8.72
CA ARG A 63 15.46 -3.98 9.25
C ARG A 63 15.61 -5.04 8.16
N ALA A 64 16.45 -6.03 8.41
CA ALA A 64 16.71 -7.10 7.46
C ALA A 64 15.45 -7.91 7.10
N ASP A 65 14.54 -8.05 8.06
CA ASP A 65 13.28 -8.78 8.02
C ASP A 65 12.05 -7.87 7.86
N SER A 66 12.24 -6.58 7.56
CA SER A 66 11.13 -5.67 7.36
C SER A 66 10.33 -6.04 6.12
N ASP A 67 9.02 -6.13 6.29
CA ASP A 67 8.05 -6.18 5.21
C ASP A 67 7.98 -4.83 4.47
N LEU A 68 7.45 -4.84 3.26
CA LEU A 68 7.11 -3.63 2.52
C LEU A 68 5.63 -3.31 2.68
N ASP A 69 5.32 -2.19 3.33
CA ASP A 69 3.97 -1.61 3.26
C ASP A 69 3.78 -0.97 1.88
N PHE A 70 2.87 -1.51 1.07
CA PHE A 70 2.52 -0.98 -0.24
C PHE A 70 1.18 -0.27 -0.15
N ILE A 71 1.12 1.01 -0.55
CA ILE A 71 -0.12 1.80 -0.49
C ILE A 71 -0.52 2.17 -1.92
N LEU A 72 -1.66 1.65 -2.37
CA LEU A 72 -2.32 1.99 -3.63
C LEU A 72 -3.40 3.04 -3.39
N PHE A 73 -3.37 4.15 -4.12
CA PHE A 73 -4.47 5.10 -4.17
C PHE A 73 -5.42 4.75 -5.32
N ALA A 74 -6.62 4.28 -4.97
CA ALA A 74 -7.65 3.82 -5.90
C ALA A 74 -8.88 4.75 -5.86
N PRO A 75 -8.82 5.94 -6.50
CA PRO A 75 -9.96 6.87 -6.54
C PRO A 75 -11.14 6.31 -7.35
N ARG A 76 -10.85 5.43 -8.32
CA ARG A 76 -11.84 4.62 -9.04
C ARG A 76 -11.91 3.21 -8.46
N LYS A 77 -13.04 2.56 -8.66
CA LYS A 77 -13.22 1.14 -8.33
C LYS A 77 -12.18 0.30 -9.07
N LEU A 78 -11.51 -0.60 -8.35
CA LEU A 78 -10.81 -1.74 -8.95
C LEU A 78 -11.83 -2.83 -9.21
N GLU A 79 -11.88 -3.31 -10.45
CA GLU A 79 -12.58 -4.56 -10.72
C GLU A 79 -11.83 -5.73 -10.09
N ILE A 80 -12.57 -6.77 -9.70
CA ILE A 80 -11.98 -7.88 -8.94
C ILE A 80 -10.87 -8.60 -9.74
N THR A 81 -11.00 -8.67 -11.06
CA THR A 81 -9.99 -9.23 -11.96
C THR A 81 -8.72 -8.38 -11.98
N GLU A 82 -8.85 -7.04 -12.08
CA GLU A 82 -7.71 -6.12 -11.97
C GLU A 82 -7.01 -6.28 -10.61
N ALA A 83 -7.77 -6.40 -9.52
CA ALA A 83 -7.24 -6.58 -8.18
C ALA A 83 -6.50 -7.90 -8.01
N GLN A 84 -7.02 -9.00 -8.58
CA GLN A 84 -6.37 -10.31 -8.57
C GLN A 84 -5.06 -10.31 -9.35
N ASP A 85 -5.02 -9.66 -10.52
CA ASP A 85 -3.80 -9.54 -11.33
C ASP A 85 -2.74 -8.71 -10.60
N LEU A 86 -3.15 -7.59 -10.00
CA LEU A 86 -2.28 -6.76 -9.18
C LEU A 86 -1.74 -7.55 -7.98
N TRP A 87 -2.60 -8.28 -7.26
CA TRP A 87 -2.16 -9.09 -6.12
C TRP A 87 -1.20 -10.21 -6.53
N ARG A 88 -1.43 -10.87 -7.67
CA ARG A 88 -0.52 -11.92 -8.17
C ARG A 88 0.88 -11.38 -8.44
N MET A 89 0.97 -10.18 -9.00
CA MET A 89 2.25 -9.50 -9.20
C MET A 89 2.90 -9.12 -7.87
N ILE A 90 2.15 -8.50 -6.96
CA ILE A 90 2.67 -8.04 -5.67
C ILE A 90 3.14 -9.21 -4.79
N SER A 91 2.33 -10.28 -4.70
CA SER A 91 2.66 -11.46 -3.90
C SER A 91 3.82 -12.30 -4.48
N GLY A 92 4.20 -12.07 -5.74
CA GLY A 92 5.39 -12.64 -6.37
C GLY A 92 6.70 -11.91 -6.05
N ALA A 93 6.64 -10.80 -5.31
CA ALA A 93 7.81 -10.01 -4.95
C ALA A 93 8.77 -10.79 -4.02
N PRO A 94 10.08 -10.48 -4.01
CA PRO A 94 11.07 -11.23 -3.25
C PRO A 94 10.93 -11.12 -1.72
N GLY A 95 10.11 -10.20 -1.21
CA GLY A 95 9.82 -10.05 0.21
C GLY A 95 8.32 -9.91 0.45
N LYS A 96 7.92 -10.05 1.71
CA LYS A 96 6.51 -9.91 2.11
C LYS A 96 6.07 -8.47 1.88
N VAL A 97 4.88 -8.34 1.30
CA VAL A 97 4.24 -7.05 1.00
C VAL A 97 2.90 -7.01 1.70
N ASP A 98 2.74 -6.02 2.57
CA ASP A 98 1.46 -5.69 3.18
C ASP A 98 0.78 -4.65 2.27
N ALA A 99 -0.05 -5.12 1.35
CA ALA A 99 -0.67 -4.30 0.31
C ALA A 99 -2.01 -3.70 0.79
N LEU A 100 -2.03 -2.38 0.92
CA LEU A 100 -3.17 -1.58 1.31
C LEU A 100 -3.72 -0.80 0.10
N VAL A 101 -5.03 -0.73 0.01
CA VAL A 101 -5.75 0.10 -0.96
C VAL A 101 -6.46 1.21 -0.20
N GLU A 102 -6.17 2.45 -0.57
CA GLU A 102 -6.85 3.64 -0.08
C GLU A 102 -7.82 4.14 -1.15
N THR A 103 -9.10 4.18 -0.80
CA THR A 103 -10.15 4.86 -1.58
C THR A 103 -10.40 6.24 -0.98
N PRO A 104 -11.21 7.10 -1.63
CA PRO A 104 -11.65 8.36 -1.02
C PRO A 104 -12.44 8.19 0.29
N PHE A 105 -12.84 6.97 0.62
CA PHE A 105 -13.78 6.69 1.71
C PHE A 105 -13.19 5.80 2.81
N CYS A 106 -12.30 4.87 2.46
CA CYS A 106 -11.70 3.94 3.41
C CYS A 106 -10.41 3.30 2.88
N GLY A 107 -9.61 2.75 3.79
CA GLY A 107 -8.49 1.87 3.49
C GLY A 107 -8.85 0.39 3.72
N PHE A 108 -8.28 -0.54 2.96
CA PHE A 108 -8.45 -1.98 3.17
C PHE A 108 -7.26 -2.80 2.64
N SER A 109 -7.19 -4.08 3.02
CA SER A 109 -6.14 -5.00 2.52
C SER A 109 -6.50 -5.51 1.11
N LEU A 110 -5.58 -5.35 0.16
CA LEU A 110 -5.74 -5.91 -1.19
C LEU A 110 -5.83 -7.43 -1.14
N GLN A 111 -5.01 -8.09 -0.32
CA GLN A 111 -5.04 -9.53 -0.13
C GLN A 111 -6.43 -9.99 0.32
N GLU A 112 -6.97 -9.35 1.36
CA GLU A 112 -8.29 -9.70 1.89
C GLU A 112 -9.39 -9.48 0.85
N PHE A 113 -9.32 -8.39 0.10
CA PHE A 113 -10.26 -8.10 -0.97
C PHE A 113 -10.28 -9.18 -2.06
N VAL A 114 -9.11 -9.67 -2.49
CA VAL A 114 -9.05 -10.70 -3.54
C VAL A 114 -9.39 -12.10 -3.03
N THR A 115 -9.13 -12.42 -1.76
CA THR A 115 -9.42 -13.75 -1.19
C THR A 115 -10.87 -13.92 -0.75
N THR A 116 -11.53 -12.83 -0.36
CA THR A 116 -12.87 -12.88 0.25
C THR A 116 -13.98 -12.51 -0.73
N SER A 117 -13.65 -12.00 -1.93
CA SER A 117 -14.66 -11.59 -2.93
C SER A 117 -15.40 -12.78 -3.58
N PRO A 118 -16.74 -12.72 -3.73
CA PRO A 118 -17.63 -11.70 -3.17
C PRO A 118 -17.85 -11.92 -1.67
N GLY A 119 -17.65 -10.89 -0.84
CA GLY A 119 -17.78 -10.98 0.61
C GLY A 119 -17.55 -9.64 1.31
N LYS A 120 -17.68 -9.63 2.63
CA LYS A 120 -17.34 -8.45 3.44
C LYS A 120 -15.89 -8.55 3.91
N ILE A 121 -15.18 -7.44 3.86
CA ILE A 121 -13.79 -7.29 4.29
C ILE A 121 -13.67 -6.20 5.35
N LEU A 122 -12.56 -6.19 6.09
CA LEU A 122 -12.31 -5.16 7.09
C LEU A 122 -11.92 -3.83 6.42
N LEU A 123 -12.80 -2.84 6.55
CA LEU A 123 -12.59 -1.48 6.07
C LEU A 123 -12.11 -0.59 7.23
N ARG A 124 -11.10 0.22 6.97
CA ARG A 124 -10.59 1.25 7.87
C ARG A 124 -11.12 2.61 7.42
N THR A 125 -12.03 3.19 8.20
CA THR A 125 -12.59 4.53 7.98
C THR A 125 -12.01 5.50 9.01
N SER A 126 -12.35 6.79 8.88
CA SER A 126 -12.04 7.81 9.90
C SER A 126 -12.68 7.51 11.26
N ASP A 127 -13.83 6.82 11.26
CA ASP A 127 -14.62 6.54 12.46
C ASP A 127 -14.26 5.20 13.11
N GLY A 128 -13.33 4.44 12.52
CA GLY A 128 -12.86 3.17 13.05
C GLY A 128 -12.80 2.07 12.00
N ARG A 129 -12.92 0.82 12.43
CA ARG A 129 -12.91 -0.35 11.54
C ARG A 129 -14.31 -0.93 11.44
N VAL A 130 -14.78 -1.21 10.22
CA VAL A 130 -16.11 -1.77 9.94
C VAL A 130 -15.99 -2.90 8.93
N LEU A 131 -16.88 -3.89 9.02
CA LEU A 131 -16.93 -5.00 8.06
C LEU A 131 -17.88 -4.63 6.91
N GLY A 132 -17.38 -4.50 5.68
CA GLY A 132 -18.16 -4.00 4.54
C GLY A 132 -17.80 -4.67 3.20
N SER A 133 -18.72 -4.62 2.23
CA SER A 133 -18.56 -5.26 0.91
C SER A 133 -18.38 -4.27 -0.26
N LYS A 134 -18.47 -2.96 0.00
CA LYS A 134 -18.39 -1.91 -1.02
C LYS A 134 -17.40 -0.80 -0.63
N PRO A 135 -16.08 -1.01 -0.73
CA PRO A 135 -15.09 -0.04 -0.27
C PRO A 135 -15.04 1.27 -1.10
N TRP A 136 -15.74 1.32 -2.23
CA TRP A 136 -15.90 2.52 -3.07
C TRP A 136 -17.28 3.17 -2.95
N ASP A 137 -18.14 2.71 -2.04
CA ASP A 137 -19.49 3.27 -1.84
C ASP A 137 -19.77 3.47 -0.35
N LEU A 138 -20.03 4.70 0.05
CA LEU A 138 -20.47 5.09 1.39
C LEU A 138 -21.99 4.94 1.57
N SER A 139 -22.64 3.93 0.98
CA SER A 139 -23.91 3.48 1.51
C SER A 139 -23.63 2.94 2.91
N LYS A 140 -23.72 3.86 3.89
CA LYS A 140 -23.36 3.69 5.31
C LYS A 140 -23.64 2.25 5.70
N GLY A 141 -22.59 1.52 6.07
CA GLY A 141 -22.72 0.16 6.55
C GLY A 141 -23.87 0.13 7.55
N GLU A 142 -24.94 -0.58 7.20
CA GLU A 142 -26.11 -0.70 8.05
C GLU A 142 -25.64 -1.19 9.41
N HIS A 143 -25.85 -0.35 10.43
CA HIS A 143 -25.89 -0.83 11.80
C HIS A 143 -27.04 -1.85 11.85
N SER A 144 -26.69 -3.13 11.94
CA SER A 144 -27.60 -4.17 12.45
C SER A 144 -27.03 -4.68 13.76
#